data_AF-X1SK54-F1
#
_entry.id   AF-X1SK54-F1
#
_cell.length_a   1.000
_cell.length_b   1.000
_cell.length_c   1.000
_cell.angle_alpha   90.00
_cell.angle_beta   90.00
_cell.angle_gamma   90.00
#
_symmetry.space_group_name_H-M   'P 1'
#
loop_
_entity.id
_entity.type
_entity.pdbx_description
1 polymer ?
#
loop_
_entity_poly.entity_id
_entity_poly.type
_entity_poly.pdbx_seq_one_letter_code
_entity_poly.pdbx_strand_id
1 'polypeptide(L)'
;HILITLKYTRTDAAASGIPTFPVVFALLPKIEVLYKGSAIFSMRGQDAVAAGILVCGFESWGHNYLGVADEECSFTFLVPLTRILYSERECFPRSTRGELILQLTYSAALTGVTVLKAQIETVELPDAAPEQFLRMTTLSHTEDVAGEHDIELPIGNPISELVMFGEVFPAGIADDATLGFIQVLVDNYRRFYSHTNFETVHNMAGRMRCPPGYWYGHRVRTKTQSSY
;
A
#
# COMPACT_ATOMS: atom_id res chain seq x y z
N HIS A 1 9.73 11.36 -0.91
CA HIS A 1 9.22 9.98 -0.75
C HIS A 1 10.22 9.15 0.02
N ILE A 2 9.80 8.08 0.71
CA ILE A 2 10.73 7.16 1.38
C ILE A 2 10.51 5.76 0.80
N LEU A 3 11.54 5.19 0.20
CA LEU A 3 11.55 3.82 -0.31
C LEU A 3 12.07 2.90 0.78
N ILE A 4 11.32 1.83 1.05
CA ILE A 4 11.69 0.78 1.97
C ILE A 4 11.86 -0.50 1.17
N THR A 5 13.07 -1.06 1.21
CA THR A 5 13.37 -2.36 0.63
C THR A 5 13.61 -3.36 1.75
N LEU A 6 12.71 -4.32 1.88
CA LEU A 6 12.92 -5.47 2.74
C LEU A 6 13.78 -6.48 2.00
N LYS A 7 14.96 -6.78 2.55
CA LYS A 7 15.82 -7.88 2.10
C LYS A 7 15.72 -9.02 3.08
N TYR A 8 15.46 -10.21 2.58
CA TYR A 8 15.28 -11.38 3.43
C TYR A 8 15.76 -12.66 2.77
N THR A 9 16.13 -13.63 3.60
CA THR A 9 16.47 -14.99 3.15
C THR A 9 15.26 -15.88 3.40
N ARG A 10 14.81 -16.60 2.38
CA ARG A 10 13.65 -17.50 2.52
C ARG A 10 14.02 -18.79 3.25
N THR A 11 13.06 -19.36 3.98
CA THR A 11 13.29 -20.59 4.75
C THR A 11 13.15 -21.85 3.89
N ASP A 12 12.25 -21.87 2.91
CA ASP A 12 11.93 -23.07 2.13
C ASP A 12 12.06 -22.87 0.60
N ALA A 13 12.30 -23.96 -0.13
CA ALA A 13 12.31 -23.99 -1.59
C ALA A 13 10.88 -24.02 -2.15
N ALA A 14 10.70 -23.54 -3.38
CA ALA A 14 9.41 -23.35 -4.04
C ALA A 14 8.42 -24.55 -3.91
N ALA A 15 7.57 -24.46 -2.88
CA ALA A 15 6.31 -25.17 -2.64
C ALA A 15 5.48 -24.28 -1.68
N SER A 16 4.36 -24.75 -1.11
CA SER A 16 3.32 -23.99 -0.36
C SER A 16 3.76 -23.00 0.75
N GLY A 17 5.06 -22.87 1.04
CA GLY A 17 5.69 -21.89 1.93
C GLY A 17 6.42 -20.73 1.22
N ILE A 18 6.18 -20.47 -0.08
CA ILE A 18 6.61 -19.19 -0.69
C ILE A 18 6.05 -18.07 0.20
N PRO A 19 6.88 -17.12 0.68
CA PRO A 19 6.36 -15.98 1.40
C PRO A 19 5.46 -15.21 0.45
N THR A 20 4.15 -15.46 0.56
CA THR A 20 3.14 -14.75 -0.19
C THR A 20 3.28 -13.26 0.14
N PHE A 21 2.83 -12.36 -0.73
CA PHE A 21 2.81 -10.92 -0.41
C PHE A 21 2.31 -10.63 1.03
N PRO A 22 1.24 -11.30 1.54
CA PRO A 22 0.85 -11.24 2.94
C PRO A 22 1.94 -11.58 3.96
N VAL A 23 2.74 -12.63 3.75
CA VAL A 23 3.83 -13.02 4.65
C VAL A 23 4.91 -11.95 4.69
N VAL A 24 5.30 -11.40 3.52
CA VAL A 24 6.30 -10.32 3.44
C VAL A 24 5.80 -9.05 4.13
N PHE A 25 4.52 -8.70 3.95
CA PHE A 25 3.94 -7.51 4.58
C PHE A 25 3.81 -7.67 6.09
N ALA A 26 3.54 -8.88 6.57
CA ALA A 26 3.46 -9.19 8.00
C ALA A 26 4.81 -9.03 8.72
N LEU A 27 5.94 -9.00 8.00
CA LEU A 27 7.26 -8.72 8.60
C LEU A 27 7.38 -7.28 9.13
N LEU A 28 6.57 -6.35 8.61
CA LEU A 28 6.48 -4.95 9.03
C LEU A 28 5.08 -4.62 9.55
N PRO A 29 4.73 -5.06 10.79
CA PRO A 29 3.44 -4.75 11.38
C PRO A 29 3.18 -3.25 11.55
N LYS A 30 4.21 -2.40 11.64
CA LYS A 30 4.03 -0.96 11.77
C LYS A 30 5.14 -0.16 11.11
N ILE A 31 4.75 0.85 10.36
CA ILE A 31 5.61 1.85 9.74
C ILE A 31 5.08 3.22 10.16
N GLU A 32 5.94 4.00 10.80
CA GLU A 32 5.62 5.34 11.25
C GLU A 32 6.64 6.36 10.74
N VAL A 33 6.12 7.45 10.19
CA VAL A 33 6.92 8.65 9.92
C VAL A 33 6.38 9.75 10.83
N LEU A 34 7.23 10.20 11.74
CA LEU A 34 6.95 11.27 12.67
C LEU A 34 7.60 12.56 12.18
N TYR A 35 6.85 13.65 12.18
CA TYR A 35 7.36 14.99 11.98
C TYR A 35 7.07 15.83 13.22
N LYS A 36 8.11 16.34 13.87
CA LYS A 36 8.02 17.12 15.12
C LYS A 36 7.19 16.40 16.20
N GLY A 37 7.39 15.09 16.32
CA GLY A 37 6.68 14.23 17.27
C GLY A 37 5.26 13.82 16.88
N SER A 38 4.72 14.32 15.75
CA SER A 38 3.39 13.95 15.26
C SER A 38 3.47 12.98 14.08
N ALA A 39 2.66 11.93 14.09
CA ALA A 39 2.61 10.98 12.97
C ALA A 39 1.98 11.61 11.72
N ILE A 40 2.80 11.72 10.67
CA ILE A 40 2.35 12.10 9.31
C ILE A 40 2.10 10.88 8.43
N PHE A 41 2.71 9.74 8.79
CA PHE A 41 2.44 8.44 8.19
C PHE A 41 2.36 7.42 9.32
N SER A 42 1.30 6.62 9.39
CA SER A 42 1.17 5.54 10.38
C SER A 42 0.27 4.45 9.85
N MET A 43 0.88 3.34 9.40
CA MET A 43 0.21 2.26 8.70
C MET A 43 0.93 0.91 8.91
N ARG A 44 0.25 -0.20 8.62
CA ARG A 44 0.90 -1.52 8.48
C ARG A 44 1.64 -1.59 7.14
N GLY A 45 2.57 -2.53 6.98
CA GLY A 45 3.28 -2.71 5.70
C GLY A 45 2.35 -2.98 4.52
N GLN A 46 1.30 -3.78 4.72
CA GLN A 46 0.30 -4.07 3.70
C GLN A 46 -0.46 -2.81 3.26
N ASP A 47 -0.90 -2.00 4.22
CA ASP A 47 -1.62 -0.76 3.96
C ASP A 47 -0.73 0.24 3.21
N ALA A 48 0.57 0.32 3.57
CA ALA A 48 1.54 1.18 2.90
C ALA A 48 1.71 0.80 1.42
N VAL A 49 1.77 -0.50 1.11
CA VAL A 49 1.83 -0.98 -0.28
C VAL A 49 0.54 -0.63 -1.03
N ALA A 50 -0.61 -0.87 -0.42
CA ALA A 50 -1.90 -0.52 -1.01
C ALA A 50 -2.02 0.99 -1.28
N ALA A 51 -1.62 1.83 -0.34
CA ALA A 51 -1.58 3.28 -0.49
C ALA A 51 -0.60 3.71 -1.58
N GLY A 52 0.58 3.07 -1.66
CA GLY A 52 1.54 3.30 -2.74
C GLY A 52 0.93 3.09 -4.13
N ILE A 53 0.20 1.98 -4.31
CA ILE A 53 -0.44 1.66 -5.60
C ILE A 53 -1.65 2.58 -5.86
N LEU A 54 -2.57 2.69 -4.90
CA LEU A 54 -3.88 3.32 -5.12
C LEU A 54 -3.83 4.85 -5.09
N VAL A 55 -2.91 5.44 -4.30
CA VAL A 55 -2.79 6.89 -4.18
C VAL A 55 -1.82 7.45 -5.21
N CYS A 56 -0.56 7.02 -5.16
CA CYS A 56 0.51 7.57 -6.00
C CYS A 56 0.85 6.76 -7.26
N GLY A 57 0.22 5.60 -7.48
CA GLY A 57 0.50 4.76 -8.65
C GLY A 57 1.90 4.11 -8.62
N PHE A 58 2.50 3.95 -7.45
CA PHE A 58 3.78 3.28 -7.29
C PHE A 58 3.58 1.77 -7.20
N GLU A 59 4.01 1.06 -8.23
CA GLU A 59 4.00 -0.40 -8.23
C GLU A 59 5.17 -0.93 -7.39
N SER A 60 4.84 -1.74 -6.38
CA SER A 60 5.84 -2.39 -5.53
C SER A 60 6.32 -3.67 -6.19
N TRP A 61 7.64 -3.86 -6.26
CA TRP A 61 8.24 -4.99 -6.96
C TRP A 61 9.13 -5.82 -6.04
N GLY A 62 9.07 -7.14 -6.23
CA GLY A 62 9.93 -8.11 -5.59
C GLY A 62 10.99 -8.63 -6.55
N HIS A 63 12.21 -8.82 -6.07
CA HIS A 63 13.26 -9.53 -6.78
C HIS A 63 13.42 -10.94 -6.21
N ASN A 64 13.68 -11.89 -7.11
CA ASN A 64 13.94 -13.29 -6.83
C ASN A 64 12.82 -13.99 -6.06
N TYR A 65 11.55 -13.70 -6.38
CA TYR A 65 10.39 -14.25 -5.66
C TYR A 65 10.17 -15.75 -5.91
N LEU A 66 10.51 -16.27 -7.10
CA LEU A 66 10.33 -17.67 -7.49
C LEU A 66 11.59 -18.56 -7.27
N GLY A 67 12.41 -18.22 -6.28
CA GLY A 67 13.67 -18.91 -5.94
C GLY A 67 13.55 -20.20 -5.09
N VAL A 68 14.70 -20.80 -4.77
CA VAL A 68 14.83 -21.96 -3.86
C VAL A 68 15.22 -21.55 -2.44
N ALA A 69 15.20 -22.50 -1.48
CA ALA A 69 15.54 -22.25 -0.07
C ALA A 69 16.87 -21.52 0.07
N ASP A 70 17.02 -20.72 1.13
CA ASP A 70 18.23 -19.99 1.46
C ASP A 70 18.68 -18.93 0.42
N GLU A 71 17.83 -18.60 -0.55
CA GLU A 71 18.09 -17.48 -1.47
C GLU A 71 17.67 -16.13 -0.90
N GLU A 72 18.48 -15.11 -1.19
CA GLU A 72 18.14 -13.72 -0.91
C GLU A 72 17.02 -13.25 -1.84
N CYS A 73 16.05 -12.59 -1.22
CA CYS A 73 14.90 -11.96 -1.86
C CYS A 73 14.88 -10.50 -1.43
N SER A 74 14.31 -9.64 -2.28
CA SER A 74 14.05 -8.26 -1.89
C SER A 74 12.65 -7.84 -2.31
N PHE A 75 12.01 -6.99 -1.53
CA PHE A 75 10.73 -6.40 -1.88
C PHE A 75 10.75 -4.91 -1.55
N THR A 76 10.53 -4.08 -2.57
CA THR A 76 10.58 -2.62 -2.44
C THR A 76 9.19 -2.04 -2.56
N PHE A 77 8.84 -1.20 -1.59
CA PHE A 77 7.61 -0.42 -1.59
C PHE A 77 7.88 1.00 -1.08
N LEU A 78 6.87 1.84 -1.24
CA LEU A 78 6.96 3.27 -1.02
C LEU A 78 6.13 3.70 0.20
N VAL A 79 6.66 4.62 0.99
CA VAL A 79 5.89 5.49 1.89
C VAL A 79 5.54 6.76 1.10
N PRO A 80 4.28 6.89 0.63
CA PRO A 80 3.85 8.04 -0.15
C PRO A 80 3.75 9.30 0.72
N LEU A 81 4.29 10.41 0.22
CA LEU A 81 4.16 11.74 0.83
C LEU A 81 3.49 12.73 -0.14
N THR A 82 3.04 12.24 -1.29
CA THR A 82 2.52 13.00 -2.45
C THR A 82 1.52 12.13 -3.20
N ARG A 83 0.63 12.73 -4.02
CA ARG A 83 -0.29 11.99 -4.90
C ARG A 83 0.32 11.66 -6.25
N ILE A 84 1.31 12.44 -6.66
CA ILE A 84 2.01 12.30 -7.94
C ILE A 84 3.49 12.12 -7.62
N LEU A 85 4.06 11.02 -8.12
CA LEU A 85 5.48 10.74 -7.97
C LEU A 85 6.31 11.90 -8.50
N TYR A 86 7.29 12.33 -7.70
CA TYR A 86 8.23 13.41 -8.04
C TYR A 86 7.58 14.79 -8.25
N SER A 87 6.41 15.04 -7.65
CA SER A 87 5.80 16.38 -7.66
C SER A 87 6.62 17.37 -6.84
N GLU A 88 7.12 18.43 -7.47
CA GLU A 88 7.87 19.49 -6.78
C GLU A 88 6.97 20.38 -5.91
N ARG A 89 5.68 20.49 -6.25
CA ARG A 89 4.70 21.35 -5.54
C ARG A 89 4.02 20.63 -4.38
N GLU A 90 3.83 19.32 -4.51
CA GLU A 90 3.26 18.48 -3.46
C GLU A 90 4.33 17.49 -3.03
N CYS A 91 5.21 17.89 -2.11
CA CYS A 91 6.19 17.00 -1.50
C CYS A 91 6.54 17.42 -0.07
N PHE A 92 7.16 16.50 0.67
CA PHE A 92 7.50 16.78 2.06
C PHE A 92 8.59 17.86 2.12
N PRO A 93 8.42 18.93 2.93
CA PRO A 93 9.37 20.01 2.98
C PRO A 93 10.71 19.57 3.57
N ARG A 94 11.75 20.35 3.27
CA ARG A 94 13.06 20.19 3.91
C ARG A 94 12.87 20.17 5.43
N SER A 95 13.39 19.14 6.08
CA SER A 95 13.42 19.02 7.54
C SER A 95 14.85 19.20 8.05
N THR A 96 14.96 19.58 9.31
CA THR A 96 16.23 19.57 10.03
C THR A 96 16.44 18.24 10.74
N ARG A 97 17.68 17.96 11.12
CA ARG A 97 18.05 16.71 11.78
C ARG A 97 17.22 16.52 13.06
N GLY A 98 16.55 15.37 13.16
CA GLY A 98 15.75 15.00 14.33
C GLY A 98 14.28 15.43 14.27
N GLU A 99 13.88 16.25 13.30
CA GLU A 99 12.46 16.60 13.12
C GLU A 99 11.69 15.50 12.42
N LEU A 100 12.29 14.85 11.41
CA LEU A 100 11.71 13.73 10.69
C LEU A 100 12.31 12.41 11.18
N ILE A 101 11.46 11.52 11.67
CA ILE A 101 11.87 10.24 12.25
C ILE A 101 11.09 9.13 11.55
N LEU A 102 11.80 8.17 10.96
CA LEU A 102 11.23 6.90 10.49
C LEU A 102 11.36 5.86 11.61
N GLN A 103 10.24 5.27 12.00
CA GLN A 103 10.17 4.17 12.95
C GLN A 103 9.60 2.94 12.26
N LEU A 104 10.36 1.84 12.29
CA LEU A 104 9.94 0.56 11.74
C LEU A 104 9.81 -0.44 12.89
N THR A 105 8.63 -1.03 13.01
CA THR A 105 8.40 -2.16 13.92
C THR A 105 8.42 -3.43 13.09
N TYR A 106 9.32 -4.35 13.42
CA TYR A 106 9.41 -5.66 12.80
C TYR A 106 8.58 -6.69 13.58
N SER A 107 8.11 -7.73 12.90
CA SER A 107 7.51 -8.88 13.58
C SER A 107 8.52 -9.53 14.52
N ALA A 108 8.06 -9.88 15.73
CA ALA A 108 8.89 -10.60 16.71
C ALA A 108 9.23 -12.02 16.24
N ALA A 109 8.31 -12.67 15.52
CA ALA A 109 8.51 -13.97 14.91
C ALA A 109 8.58 -13.82 13.39
N LEU A 110 9.66 -14.34 12.79
CA LEU A 110 9.85 -14.35 11.36
C LEU A 110 9.27 -15.66 10.79
N THR A 111 8.17 -15.56 10.05
CA THR A 111 7.56 -16.70 9.36
C THR A 111 8.00 -16.73 7.90
N GLY A 112 8.48 -17.86 7.41
CA GLY A 112 8.92 -18.03 6.02
C GLY A 112 10.25 -17.36 5.67
N VAL A 113 10.88 -16.64 6.61
CA VAL A 113 12.17 -15.98 6.42
C VAL A 113 13.11 -16.21 7.62
N THR A 114 14.41 -16.32 7.37
CA THR A 114 15.43 -16.57 8.41
C THR A 114 16.20 -15.31 8.81
N VAL A 115 16.46 -14.43 7.84
CA VAL A 115 17.15 -13.16 8.03
C VAL A 115 16.30 -12.05 7.44
N LEU A 116 16.20 -10.92 8.13
CA LEU A 116 15.50 -9.72 7.67
C LEU A 116 16.38 -8.49 7.83
N LYS A 117 16.47 -7.69 6.77
CA LYS A 117 17.17 -6.40 6.73
C LYS A 117 16.26 -5.38 6.04
N ALA A 118 16.26 -4.14 6.52
CA ALA A 118 15.64 -3.04 5.79
C ALA A 118 16.74 -2.15 5.19
N GLN A 119 16.61 -1.89 3.90
CA GLN A 119 17.35 -0.83 3.20
C GLN A 119 16.38 0.34 2.98
N ILE A 120 16.78 1.52 3.45
CA ILE A 120 15.96 2.73 3.41
C ILE A 120 16.63 3.71 2.45
N GLU A 121 15.85 4.26 1.53
CA GLU A 121 16.30 5.27 0.57
C GLU A 121 15.30 6.42 0.53
N THR A 122 15.79 7.65 0.52
CA THR A 122 14.97 8.85 0.43
C THR A 122 15.09 9.45 -0.96
N VAL A 123 13.94 9.69 -1.60
CA VAL A 123 13.89 10.44 -2.85
C VAL A 123 13.80 11.92 -2.50
N GLU A 124 14.86 12.64 -2.88
CA GLU A 124 14.98 14.09 -2.70
C GLU A 124 14.85 14.80 -4.05
N LEU A 125 14.12 15.92 -4.05
CA LEU A 125 13.95 16.76 -5.21
C LEU A 125 14.71 18.07 -4.97
N PRO A 126 15.87 18.28 -5.61
CA PRO A 126 16.58 19.54 -5.49
C PRO A 126 15.72 20.67 -6.07
N ASP A 127 15.80 21.85 -5.46
CA ASP A 127 15.08 23.07 -5.87
C ASP A 127 13.54 23.00 -5.82
N ALA A 128 12.97 21.90 -5.31
CA ALA A 128 11.54 21.81 -5.07
C ALA A 128 11.08 22.86 -4.05
N ALA A 129 9.93 23.47 -4.31
CA ALA A 129 9.28 24.46 -3.47
C ALA A 129 7.91 23.93 -3.02
N PRO A 130 7.85 23.12 -1.95
CA PRO A 130 6.65 22.36 -1.64
C PRO A 130 5.60 23.27 -1.00
N GLU A 131 4.38 23.22 -1.53
CA GLU A 131 3.21 23.97 -1.04
C GLU A 131 2.39 23.15 -0.05
N GLN A 132 2.40 21.82 -0.22
CA GLN A 132 1.64 20.87 0.59
C GLN A 132 2.29 19.47 0.55
N PHE A 133 1.89 18.59 1.46
CA PHE A 133 2.30 17.19 1.49
C PHE A 133 1.16 16.33 2.00
N LEU A 134 1.20 15.03 1.71
CA LEU A 134 0.19 14.10 2.20
C LEU A 134 0.51 13.62 3.62
N ARG A 135 -0.52 13.65 4.45
CA ARG A 135 -0.58 12.92 5.71
C ARG A 135 -1.49 11.71 5.53
N MET A 136 -1.03 10.53 5.94
CA MET A 136 -1.78 9.29 5.80
C MET A 136 -1.77 8.49 7.09
N THR A 137 -2.95 8.14 7.60
CA THR A 137 -3.09 7.37 8.83
C THR A 137 -4.18 6.32 8.65
N THR A 138 -3.97 5.12 9.18
CA THR A 138 -5.02 4.09 9.21
C THR A 138 -6.05 4.41 10.29
N LEU A 139 -7.33 4.38 9.92
CA LEU A 139 -8.45 4.28 10.85
C LEU A 139 -8.92 2.82 10.84
N SER A 140 -9.11 2.22 12.01
CA SER A 140 -9.63 0.86 12.14
C SER A 140 -10.98 0.88 12.84
N HIS A 141 -11.95 0.17 12.28
CA HIS A 141 -13.27 -0.04 12.85
C HIS A 141 -13.62 -1.52 12.69
N THR A 142 -14.18 -2.13 13.72
CA THR A 142 -14.52 -3.56 13.75
C THR A 142 -16.01 -3.68 14.02
N GLU A 143 -16.71 -4.35 13.10
CA GLU A 143 -18.17 -4.49 13.20
C GLU A 143 -18.55 -5.68 14.07
N ASP A 144 -19.43 -5.44 15.04
CA ASP A 144 -19.98 -6.51 15.88
C ASP A 144 -21.24 -7.16 15.26
N VAL A 145 -21.89 -6.48 14.31
CA VAL A 145 -23.15 -6.89 13.67
C VAL A 145 -23.13 -6.53 12.18
N ALA A 146 -23.71 -7.39 11.34
CA ALA A 146 -23.91 -7.08 9.92
C ALA A 146 -24.94 -5.96 9.74
N GLY A 147 -24.62 -4.96 8.90
CA GLY A 147 -25.52 -3.84 8.63
C GLY A 147 -24.82 -2.64 8.01
N GLU A 148 -25.55 -1.53 7.93
CA GLU A 148 -24.98 -0.22 7.57
C GLU A 148 -24.33 0.40 8.81
N HIS A 149 -23.11 0.89 8.65
CA HIS A 149 -22.33 1.52 9.72
C HIS A 149 -21.81 2.88 9.27
N ASP A 150 -21.95 3.88 10.14
CA ASP A 150 -21.47 5.23 9.91
C ASP A 150 -20.08 5.39 10.53
N ILE A 151 -19.10 5.70 9.68
CA ILE A 151 -17.71 5.92 10.10
C ILE A 151 -17.39 7.41 10.03
N GLU A 152 -17.10 8.01 11.18
CA GLU A 152 -16.69 9.41 11.25
C GLU A 152 -15.25 9.58 10.74
N LEU A 153 -15.06 10.51 9.79
CA LEU A 153 -13.76 10.84 9.25
C LEU A 153 -13.12 11.99 10.03
N PRO A 154 -11.78 11.99 10.18
CA PRO A 154 -11.08 13.03 10.92
C PRO A 154 -11.26 14.40 10.25
N ILE A 155 -11.54 15.41 11.08
CA ILE A 155 -11.69 16.80 10.66
C ILE A 155 -10.37 17.57 10.78
N GLY A 156 -10.23 18.65 10.02
CA GLY A 156 -9.12 19.61 10.13
C GLY A 156 -8.24 19.73 8.89
N ASN A 157 -7.99 18.61 8.20
CA ASN A 157 -7.28 18.61 6.93
C ASN A 157 -8.23 18.24 5.78
N PRO A 158 -8.07 18.83 4.58
CA PRO A 158 -8.76 18.34 3.39
C PRO A 158 -8.41 16.87 3.13
N ILE A 159 -9.44 16.03 2.93
CA ILE A 159 -9.27 14.62 2.58
C ILE A 159 -9.12 14.52 1.07
N SER A 160 -8.04 13.88 0.61
CA SER A 160 -7.82 13.63 -0.81
C SER A 160 -8.29 12.25 -1.25
N GLU A 161 -7.90 11.20 -0.52
CA GLU A 161 -8.25 9.82 -0.83
C GLU A 161 -8.71 9.06 0.42
N LEU A 162 -9.56 8.06 0.21
CA LEU A 162 -9.90 7.03 1.19
C LEU A 162 -9.55 5.67 0.58
N VAL A 163 -8.65 4.94 1.22
CA VAL A 163 -8.31 3.56 0.86
C VAL A 163 -8.98 2.65 1.89
N MET A 164 -9.94 1.85 1.43
CA MET A 164 -10.73 0.95 2.27
C MET A 164 -10.23 -0.49 2.14
N PHE A 165 -10.30 -1.23 3.24
CA PHE A 165 -9.89 -2.62 3.34
C PHE A 165 -10.95 -3.43 4.08
N GLY A 166 -11.18 -4.66 3.64
CA GLY A 166 -12.00 -5.67 4.30
C GLY A 166 -11.25 -7.00 4.40
N GLU A 167 -11.62 -7.86 5.35
CA GLU A 167 -10.94 -9.14 5.57
C GLU A 167 -11.53 -10.29 4.74
N VAL A 168 -12.83 -10.21 4.44
CA VAL A 168 -13.59 -11.21 3.69
C VAL A 168 -13.93 -10.65 2.32
N PHE A 169 -13.63 -11.42 1.29
CA PHE A 169 -13.93 -11.12 -0.11
C PHE A 169 -14.70 -12.29 -0.72
N PRO A 170 -15.64 -12.05 -1.64
CA PRO A 170 -16.38 -13.11 -2.31
C PRO A 170 -15.45 -14.11 -2.98
N ALA A 171 -15.64 -15.39 -2.66
CA ALA A 171 -14.80 -16.48 -3.14
C ALA A 171 -15.59 -17.78 -3.27
N GLY A 172 -15.29 -18.54 -4.33
CA GLY A 172 -15.97 -19.81 -4.60
C GLY A 172 -17.44 -19.60 -4.95
N ILE A 173 -18.34 -20.19 -4.16
CA ILE A 173 -19.80 -20.11 -4.36
C ILE A 173 -20.48 -19.13 -3.38
N ALA A 174 -19.72 -18.54 -2.45
CA ALA A 174 -20.24 -17.63 -1.46
C ALA A 174 -19.98 -16.18 -1.89
N ASP A 175 -21.02 -15.36 -1.84
CA ASP A 175 -20.98 -13.92 -2.12
C ASP A 175 -20.88 -13.11 -0.81
N ASP A 176 -19.98 -13.57 0.08
CA ASP A 176 -19.76 -12.95 1.38
C ASP A 176 -18.63 -11.91 1.25
N ALA A 177 -18.92 -10.65 1.60
CA ALA A 177 -17.96 -9.55 1.58
C ALA A 177 -18.00 -8.77 2.89
N THR A 178 -16.84 -8.36 3.41
CA THR A 178 -16.78 -7.43 4.57
C THR A 178 -17.38 -6.07 4.21
N LEU A 179 -17.16 -5.61 2.97
CA LEU A 179 -17.67 -4.34 2.47
C LEU A 179 -18.60 -4.61 1.29
N GLY A 180 -19.90 -4.40 1.48
CA GLY A 180 -20.91 -4.57 0.43
C GLY A 180 -21.12 -3.29 -0.38
N PHE A 181 -21.54 -2.22 0.29
CA PHE A 181 -21.88 -0.95 -0.33
C PHE A 181 -21.17 0.21 0.34
N ILE A 182 -20.94 1.27 -0.42
CA ILE A 182 -20.34 2.52 0.06
C ILE A 182 -21.32 3.67 -0.17
N GLN A 183 -21.45 4.50 0.85
CA GLN A 183 -22.10 5.81 0.79
C GLN A 183 -21.16 6.86 1.39
N VAL A 184 -21.04 8.02 0.75
CA VAL A 184 -20.27 9.16 1.29
C VAL A 184 -21.23 10.31 1.60
N LEU A 185 -21.18 10.78 2.85
CA LEU A 185 -21.99 11.87 3.36
C LEU A 185 -21.10 13.08 3.64
N VAL A 186 -21.56 14.26 3.21
CA VAL A 186 -21.00 15.55 3.62
C VAL A 186 -22.15 16.40 4.14
N ASP A 187 -22.05 16.85 5.38
CA ASP A 187 -23.13 17.57 6.08
C ASP A 187 -24.46 16.78 6.09
N ASN A 188 -24.40 15.46 6.26
CA ASN A 188 -25.54 14.52 6.17
C ASN A 188 -26.23 14.46 4.79
N TYR A 189 -25.63 15.05 3.76
CA TYR A 189 -26.08 14.91 2.38
C TYR A 189 -25.21 13.94 1.60
N ARG A 190 -25.84 13.04 0.83
CA ARG A 190 -25.15 12.12 -0.07
C ARG A 190 -24.35 12.89 -1.12
N ARG A 191 -23.04 12.66 -1.17
CA ARG A 191 -22.14 13.21 -2.19
C ARG A 191 -21.28 12.09 -2.78
N PHE A 192 -20.99 12.18 -4.07
CA PHE A 192 -20.14 11.25 -4.85
C PHE A 192 -20.71 9.83 -4.98
N TYR A 193 -20.80 9.08 -3.88
CA TYR A 193 -21.30 7.71 -3.84
C TYR A 193 -22.54 7.65 -2.94
N SER A 194 -23.67 7.23 -3.52
CA SER A 194 -24.96 7.19 -2.82
C SER A 194 -25.33 5.83 -2.25
N HIS A 195 -24.94 4.76 -2.96
CA HIS A 195 -25.13 3.35 -2.59
C HIS A 195 -24.39 2.48 -3.63
N THR A 196 -23.07 2.66 -3.75
CA THR A 196 -22.30 1.98 -4.81
C THR A 196 -21.71 0.69 -4.28
N ASN A 197 -21.83 -0.39 -5.06
CA ASN A 197 -21.23 -1.68 -4.72
C ASN A 197 -19.70 -1.54 -4.63
N PHE A 198 -19.13 -2.03 -3.52
CA PHE A 198 -17.71 -1.96 -3.22
C PHE A 198 -16.85 -2.60 -4.32
N GLU A 199 -17.25 -3.76 -4.85
CA GLU A 199 -16.52 -4.47 -5.91
C GLU A 199 -16.42 -3.64 -7.18
N THR A 200 -17.49 -2.89 -7.51
CA THR A 200 -17.49 -2.02 -8.68
C THR A 200 -16.48 -0.89 -8.50
N VAL A 201 -16.44 -0.26 -7.31
CA VAL A 201 -15.47 0.79 -6.99
C VAL A 201 -14.04 0.22 -6.99
N HIS A 202 -13.84 -0.96 -6.40
CA HIS A 202 -12.56 -1.65 -6.37
C HIS A 202 -12.03 -1.92 -7.78
N ASN A 203 -12.86 -2.50 -8.66
CA ASN A 203 -12.48 -2.80 -10.04
C ASN A 203 -12.21 -1.54 -10.87
N MET A 204 -12.95 -0.45 -10.63
CA MET A 204 -12.70 0.84 -11.25
C MET A 204 -11.36 1.46 -10.78
N ALA A 205 -11.05 1.38 -9.48
CA ALA A 205 -9.78 1.85 -8.94
C ALA A 205 -8.61 1.06 -9.53
N GLY A 206 -8.73 -0.27 -9.61
CA GLY A 206 -7.76 -1.14 -10.25
C GLY A 206 -7.50 -0.76 -11.72
N ARG A 207 -8.55 -0.42 -12.49
CA ARG A 207 -8.37 0.03 -13.88
C ARG A 207 -7.62 1.35 -14.01
N MET A 208 -7.86 2.29 -13.10
CA MET A 208 -7.29 3.64 -13.17
C MET A 208 -5.87 3.72 -12.63
N ARG A 209 -5.49 2.80 -11.72
CA ARG A 209 -4.26 2.92 -10.94
C ARG A 209 -3.34 1.70 -11.01
N CYS A 210 -3.85 0.51 -11.36
CA CYS A 210 -2.99 -0.66 -11.52
C CYS A 210 -2.39 -0.72 -12.93
N PRO A 211 -1.12 -1.16 -13.05
CA PRO A 211 -0.48 -1.32 -14.34
C PRO A 211 -1.16 -2.40 -15.20
N PRO A 212 -1.08 -2.29 -16.54
CA PRO A 212 -1.60 -3.29 -17.45
C PRO A 212 -0.98 -4.67 -17.15
N GLY A 213 -1.81 -5.68 -16.86
CA GLY A 213 -1.37 -7.06 -16.66
C GLY A 213 -1.30 -7.55 -15.20
N TYR A 214 -1.66 -6.71 -14.22
CA TYR A 214 -1.70 -7.07 -12.80
C TYR A 214 -2.59 -8.29 -12.47
N TRP A 215 -3.60 -8.60 -13.31
CA TRP A 215 -4.57 -9.66 -13.03
C TRP A 215 -4.11 -11.08 -13.40
N TYR A 216 -3.31 -11.29 -14.45
CA TYR A 216 -2.64 -12.56 -14.77
C TYR A 216 -1.91 -12.44 -16.12
N GLY A 217 -0.59 -12.66 -16.16
CA GLY A 217 0.16 -13.04 -17.37
C GLY A 217 0.29 -12.00 -18.48
N HIS A 218 1.29 -11.11 -18.37
CA HIS A 218 1.81 -10.41 -19.54
C HIS A 218 2.61 -11.39 -20.43
N ARG A 219 1.93 -12.13 -21.32
CA ARG A 219 2.60 -12.81 -22.43
C ARG A 219 2.91 -11.78 -23.51
N VAL A 220 4.13 -11.25 -23.49
CA VAL A 220 4.71 -10.64 -24.68
C VAL A 220 4.89 -11.74 -25.72
N ARG A 221 3.97 -11.83 -26.68
CA ARG A 221 4.29 -12.49 -27.95
C ARG A 221 5.20 -11.54 -28.71
N THR A 222 6.50 -11.74 -28.59
CA THR A 222 7.42 -11.27 -29.62
C THR A 222 6.96 -11.91 -30.93
N LYS A 223 6.57 -11.08 -31.90
CA LYS A 223 6.45 -11.55 -33.28
C LYS A 223 7.85 -12.00 -33.70
N THR A 224 8.07 -13.30 -33.80
CA THR A 224 9.12 -13.82 -34.65
C THR A 224 8.74 -13.38 -36.07
N GLN A 225 9.38 -12.32 -36.58
CA GLN A 225 9.44 -12.09 -38.01
C GLN A 225 10.12 -13.33 -38.60
N SER A 226 9.35 -14.21 -39.23
CA SER A 226 9.89 -15.12 -40.23
C SER A 226 10.49 -14.23 -41.32
N SER A 227 11.81 -14.27 -41.40
CA SER A 227 12.60 -13.71 -42.48
C SER A 227 13.24 -14.90 -43.19
N TYR A 228 12.90 -15.01 -44.48
CA TYR A 228 13.27 -16.06 -45.46
C TYR A 228 12.54 -17.40 -45.35
#